data_AF-A0A8J6TLK9-F1
#
_entry.id   AF-A0A8J6TLK9-F1
#
_cell.length_a   1.000
_cell.length_b   1.000
_cell.length_c   1.000
_cell.angle_alpha   90.00
_cell.angle_beta   90.00
_cell.angle_gamma   90.00
#
_symmetry.space_group_name_H-M   'P 1'
#
loop_
_entity.id
_entity.type
_entity.pdbx_description
1 polymer ?
#
loop_
_entity_poly.entity_id
_entity_poly.type
_entity_poly.pdbx_seq_one_letter_code
_entity_poly.pdbx_strand_id
1 'polypeptide(L)'
;MTNEIIFITQIASIISFIIALFVLYRVLVSQKDATIQLLKEKNEYLKEQLTNAQESTPDKIAKRLSDRIHIITEELERLSKDKETNEELIKRKEQDLKNAQEDLERLKYQLEEAQEIASEFLCPFCKERMAFHEFHPQHSRGQDYEIEVIGFDCGYTTIDGREDHPCKNTKKS
;
A
#
# COMPACT_ATOMS: atom_id res chain seq x y z
N MET A 1 104.34 43.26 -27.38
CA MET A 1 103.03 42.60 -27.24
C MET A 1 103.01 41.41 -28.19
N THR A 2 102.84 40.21 -27.66
CA THR A 2 102.92 38.96 -28.45
C THR A 2 101.57 38.67 -29.10
N ASN A 3 101.59 38.19 -30.35
CA ASN A 3 100.40 37.88 -31.16
C ASN A 3 99.41 36.94 -30.45
N GLU A 4 99.89 36.14 -29.50
CA GLU A 4 99.09 35.23 -28.66
C GLU A 4 97.98 35.95 -27.87
N ILE A 5 98.26 37.15 -27.33
CA ILE A 5 97.29 37.91 -26.54
C ILE A 5 96.13 38.39 -27.43
N ILE A 6 96.40 38.72 -28.69
CA ILE A 6 95.40 39.17 -29.66
C ILE A 6 94.51 37.99 -30.09
N PHE A 7 95.09 36.80 -30.32
CA PHE A 7 94.31 35.61 -30.64
C PHE A 7 93.43 35.13 -29.47
N ILE A 8 93.93 35.16 -28.23
CA ILE A 8 93.15 34.74 -27.06
C ILE A 8 91.96 35.66 -26.82
N THR A 9 92.13 36.97 -26.99
CA THR A 9 91.03 37.94 -26.81
C THR A 9 89.93 37.81 -27.87
N GLN A 10 90.28 37.47 -29.11
CA GLN A 10 89.29 37.16 -30.15
C GLN A 10 88.52 35.86 -29.88
N ILE A 11 89.21 34.81 -29.43
CA ILE A 11 88.54 33.55 -29.05
C ILE A 11 87.62 33.78 -27.84
N ALA A 12 88.08 34.54 -26.85
CA ALA A 12 87.28 34.87 -25.67
C ALA A 12 86.03 35.70 -26.00
N SER A 13 86.10 36.62 -26.98
CA SER A 13 84.94 37.41 -27.40
C SER A 13 83.91 36.58 -28.18
N ILE A 14 84.36 35.64 -29.02
CA ILE A 14 83.48 34.70 -29.71
C ILE A 14 82.78 33.78 -28.70
N ILE A 15 83.52 33.24 -27.74
CA ILE A 15 82.95 32.39 -26.70
C ILE A 15 81.95 33.17 -25.84
N SER A 16 82.26 34.39 -25.43
CA SER A 16 81.34 35.21 -24.62
C SER A 16 80.07 35.58 -25.39
N PHE A 17 80.18 35.85 -26.70
CA PHE A 17 79.04 36.08 -27.58
C PHE A 17 78.14 34.84 -27.72
N ILE A 18 78.72 33.65 -27.89
CA ILE A 18 77.97 32.39 -27.96
C ILE A 18 77.23 32.13 -26.64
N ILE A 19 77.88 32.36 -25.49
CA ILE A 19 77.26 32.20 -24.17
C ILE A 19 76.09 33.18 -24.00
N ALA A 20 76.26 34.45 -24.38
CA ALA A 20 75.21 35.46 -24.29
C ALA A 20 73.99 35.09 -25.15
N LEU A 21 74.20 34.60 -26.39
CA LEU A 21 73.14 34.11 -27.25
C LEU A 21 72.41 32.91 -26.65
N PHE A 22 73.14 31.97 -26.05
CA PHE A 22 72.54 30.79 -25.42
C PHE A 22 71.67 31.17 -24.21
N VAL A 23 72.11 32.11 -23.38
CA VAL A 23 71.33 32.63 -22.25
C VAL A 23 70.07 33.34 -22.75
N LEU A 24 70.17 34.20 -23.76
CA LEU A 24 69.01 34.87 -24.37
C LEU A 24 68.01 33.87 -24.92
N TYR A 25 68.48 32.85 -25.65
CA TYR A 25 67.63 31.78 -26.16
C TYR A 25 66.90 31.03 -25.04
N ARG A 26 67.61 30.64 -23.97
CA ARG A 26 67.04 29.99 -22.79
C ARG A 26 65.94 30.82 -22.12
N VAL A 27 66.16 32.13 -21.98
CA VAL A 27 65.16 33.04 -21.41
C VAL A 27 63.92 33.14 -22.31
N LEU A 28 64.11 33.25 -23.62
CA LEU A 28 63.03 33.38 -24.59
C LEU A 28 62.17 32.10 -24.67
N VAL A 29 62.80 30.92 -24.59
CA VAL A 29 62.09 29.63 -24.50
C VAL A 29 61.29 29.53 -23.21
N SER A 30 61.89 29.88 -22.07
CA SER A 30 61.19 29.87 -20.77
C SER A 30 59.96 30.80 -20.75
N GLN A 31 60.07 32.00 -21.32
CA GLN A 31 58.91 32.90 -21.45
C GLN A 31 57.83 32.32 -22.36
N LYS A 32 58.20 31.67 -23.47
CA LYS A 32 57.23 31.02 -24.35
C LYS A 32 56.52 29.86 -23.66
N ASP A 33 57.24 29.02 -22.93
CA ASP A 33 56.66 27.90 -22.20
C ASP A 33 55.69 28.37 -21.11
N ALA A 34 56.05 29.41 -20.34
CA ALA A 34 55.15 30.03 -19.37
C ALA A 34 53.89 30.60 -20.03
N THR A 35 54.03 31.23 -21.20
CA THR A 35 52.89 31.77 -21.96
C THR A 35 51.98 30.66 -22.48
N ILE A 36 52.56 29.57 -22.99
CA ILE A 36 51.82 28.40 -23.46
C ILE A 36 51.06 27.74 -22.30
N GLN A 37 51.70 27.60 -21.14
CA GLN A 37 51.07 27.03 -19.96
C GLN A 37 49.90 27.89 -19.48
N LEU A 38 50.08 29.20 -19.40
CA LEU A 38 49.03 30.14 -19.04
C LEU A 38 47.86 30.12 -20.06
N LEU A 39 48.17 29.99 -21.36
CA LEU A 39 47.14 29.85 -22.41
C LEU A 39 46.38 28.52 -22.32
N LYS A 40 47.04 27.44 -21.89
CA LYS A 40 46.39 26.14 -21.65
C LYS A 40 45.45 26.22 -20.45
N GLU A 41 45.91 26.76 -19.33
CA GLU A 41 45.09 26.94 -18.13
C GLU A 41 43.86 27.82 -18.42
N LYS A 42 44.03 28.92 -19.17
CA LYS A 42 42.90 29.75 -19.60
C LYS A 42 41.91 28.99 -20.48
N ASN A 43 42.40 28.15 -21.41
CA ASN A 43 41.52 27.34 -22.25
C ASN A 43 40.74 26.30 -21.45
N GLU A 44 41.38 25.63 -20.49
CA GLU A 44 40.71 24.67 -19.60
C GLU A 44 39.66 25.36 -18.74
N TYR A 45 40.01 26.47 -18.12
CA TYR A 45 39.08 27.27 -17.32
C TYR A 45 37.87 27.76 -18.12
N LEU A 46 38.09 28.24 -19.35
CA LEU A 46 37.01 28.66 -20.24
C LEU A 46 36.12 27.49 -20.66
N LYS A 47 36.68 26.30 -20.90
CA LYS A 47 35.91 25.09 -21.21
C LYS A 47 35.04 24.67 -20.02
N GLU A 48 35.58 24.74 -18.81
CA GLU A 48 34.84 24.40 -17.60
C GLU A 48 33.67 25.36 -17.39
N GLN A 49 33.89 26.67 -17.53
CA GLN A 49 32.81 27.66 -17.47
C GLN A 49 31.73 27.40 -18.52
N LEU A 50 32.14 27.08 -19.75
CA LEU A 50 31.20 26.84 -20.85
C LEU A 50 30.36 25.58 -20.60
N THR A 51 30.95 24.55 -20.00
CA THR A 51 30.25 23.32 -19.61
C THR A 51 29.24 23.59 -18.50
N ASN A 52 29.66 24.30 -17.45
CA ASN A 52 28.79 24.69 -16.33
C ASN A 52 27.63 25.60 -16.78
N ALA A 53 27.91 26.56 -17.68
CA ALA A 53 26.90 27.42 -18.29
C ALA A 53 25.96 26.63 -19.21
N GLN A 54 26.47 25.68 -19.99
CA GLN A 54 25.64 24.79 -20.82
C GLN A 54 24.76 23.85 -20.00
N GLU A 55 25.18 23.41 -18.82
CA GLU A 55 24.33 22.63 -17.91
C GLU A 55 23.25 23.48 -17.24
N SER A 56 23.57 24.75 -16.99
CA SER A 56 22.68 25.73 -16.37
C SER A 56 21.89 26.57 -17.38
N THR A 57 21.89 26.18 -18.66
CA THR A 57 21.13 26.91 -19.69
C THR A 57 19.63 26.88 -19.35
N PRO A 58 18.93 28.01 -19.49
CA PRO A 58 17.52 28.14 -19.13
C PRO A 58 16.65 27.10 -19.85
N ASP A 59 17.01 26.70 -21.07
CA ASP A 59 16.31 25.65 -21.82
C ASP A 59 16.35 24.27 -21.15
N LYS A 60 17.50 23.86 -20.61
CA LYS A 60 17.60 22.56 -19.91
C LYS A 60 16.82 22.57 -18.60
N ILE A 61 16.83 23.70 -17.90
CA ILE A 61 16.06 23.88 -16.67
C ILE A 61 14.56 23.89 -16.98
N ALA A 62 14.14 24.65 -18.00
CA ALA A 62 12.76 24.70 -18.46
C ALA A 62 12.27 23.31 -18.90
N LYS A 63 13.10 22.55 -19.63
CA LYS A 63 12.79 21.17 -20.01
C LYS A 63 12.60 20.27 -18.78
N ARG A 64 13.54 20.25 -17.84
CA ARG A 64 13.41 19.46 -16.59
C ARG A 64 12.17 19.85 -15.79
N LEU A 65 11.83 21.13 -15.75
CA LEU A 65 10.68 21.63 -15.04
C LEU A 65 9.37 21.23 -15.74
N SER A 66 9.33 21.32 -17.08
CA SER A 66 8.22 20.83 -17.89
C SER A 66 8.03 19.32 -17.74
N ASP A 67 9.11 18.54 -17.77
CA ASP A 67 9.07 17.09 -17.57
C ASP A 67 8.50 16.75 -16.18
N ARG A 68 8.91 17.49 -15.14
CA ARG A 68 8.35 17.35 -13.78
C ARG A 68 6.86 17.71 -13.72
N ILE A 69 6.46 18.81 -14.34
CA ILE A 69 5.05 19.20 -14.40
C ILE A 69 4.25 18.09 -15.07
N HIS A 70 4.72 17.58 -16.20
CA HIS A 70 4.04 16.51 -16.93
C HIS A 70 3.85 15.25 -16.08
N ILE A 71 4.91 14.77 -15.41
CA ILE A 71 4.83 13.61 -14.51
C ILE A 71 3.82 13.85 -13.38
N ILE A 72 3.84 15.04 -12.77
CA ILE A 72 2.92 15.38 -11.68
C ILE A 72 1.48 15.43 -12.21
N THR A 73 1.25 15.99 -13.39
CA THR A 73 -0.08 16.04 -14.01
C THR A 73 -0.62 14.64 -14.32
N GLU A 74 0.21 13.76 -14.89
CA GLU A 74 -0.19 12.36 -15.15
C GLU A 74 -0.54 11.61 -13.85
N GLU A 75 0.26 11.81 -12.79
CA GLU A 75 0.01 11.18 -11.50
C GLU A 75 -1.29 11.71 -10.86
N LEU A 76 -1.56 13.01 -10.97
CA LEU A 76 -2.82 13.62 -10.50
C LEU A 76 -4.03 13.06 -11.26
N GLU A 77 -3.93 12.89 -12.58
CA GLU A 77 -5.00 12.28 -13.37
C GLU A 77 -5.25 10.83 -12.97
N ARG A 78 -4.19 10.04 -12.74
CA ARG A 78 -4.32 8.66 -12.26
C ARG A 78 -5.00 8.62 -10.89
N LEU A 79 -4.53 9.43 -9.95
CA LEU A 79 -5.11 9.50 -8.60
C LEU A 79 -6.57 9.95 -8.62
N SER A 80 -6.96 10.84 -9.54
CA SER A 80 -8.36 11.26 -9.70
C SER A 80 -9.24 10.10 -10.16
N LYS A 81 -8.78 9.31 -11.14
CA LYS A 81 -9.52 8.12 -11.62
C LYS A 81 -9.60 7.03 -10.55
N ASP A 82 -8.53 6.81 -9.81
CA ASP A 82 -8.49 5.86 -8.70
C ASP A 82 -9.48 6.28 -7.61
N LYS A 83 -9.57 7.58 -7.31
CA LYS A 83 -10.54 8.13 -6.36
C LYS A 83 -11.98 7.86 -6.80
N GLU A 84 -12.34 8.16 -8.04
CA GLU A 84 -13.70 7.91 -8.57
C GLU A 84 -14.06 6.42 -8.49
N THR A 85 -13.13 5.55 -8.91
CA THR A 85 -13.30 4.09 -8.87
C THR A 85 -13.50 3.60 -7.43
N ASN A 86 -12.72 4.12 -6.48
CA ASN A 86 -12.84 3.77 -5.07
C ASN A 86 -14.15 4.27 -4.46
N GLU A 87 -14.60 5.48 -4.81
CA GLU A 87 -15.91 5.99 -4.36
C GLU A 87 -17.07 5.12 -4.86
N GLU A 88 -17.02 4.65 -6.10
CA GLU A 88 -18.00 3.69 -6.62
C GLU A 88 -17.96 2.35 -5.87
N LEU A 89 -16.75 1.83 -5.61
CA LEU A 89 -16.57 0.58 -4.89
C LEU A 89 -17.10 0.66 -3.46
N ILE A 90 -16.82 1.77 -2.77
CA ILE A 90 -17.32 2.05 -1.43
C ILE A 90 -18.84 2.06 -1.43
N LYS A 91 -19.48 2.81 -2.34
CA LYS A 91 -20.95 2.86 -2.46
C LYS A 91 -21.56 1.49 -2.69
N ARG A 92 -20.95 0.66 -3.55
CA ARG A 92 -21.41 -0.73 -3.77
C ARG A 92 -21.30 -1.56 -2.50
N LYS A 93 -20.18 -1.47 -1.79
CA LYS A 93 -19.97 -2.22 -0.54
C LYS A 93 -20.88 -1.76 0.60
N GLU A 94 -21.18 -0.48 0.69
CA GLU A 94 -22.18 0.04 1.62
C GLU A 94 -23.57 -0.52 1.31
N GLN A 95 -23.95 -0.58 0.03
CA GLN A 95 -25.22 -1.18 -0.37
C GLN A 95 -25.26 -2.69 -0.08
N ASP A 96 -24.20 -3.43 -0.40
CA ASP A 96 -24.09 -4.86 -0.08
C ASP A 96 -24.23 -5.10 1.42
N LEU A 97 -23.59 -4.26 2.25
CA LEU A 97 -23.65 -4.35 3.70
C LEU A 97 -25.06 -4.09 4.22
N LYS A 98 -25.75 -3.07 3.67
CA LYS A 98 -27.13 -2.79 4.01
C LYS A 98 -28.05 -3.97 3.67
N ASN A 99 -27.91 -4.53 2.46
CA ASN A 99 -28.69 -5.70 2.04
C ASN A 99 -28.44 -6.89 2.97
N ALA A 100 -27.17 -7.15 3.33
CA ALA A 100 -26.82 -8.24 4.24
C ALA A 100 -27.39 -8.03 5.66
N GLN A 101 -27.47 -6.78 6.13
CA GLN A 101 -28.13 -6.46 7.40
C GLN A 101 -29.63 -6.71 7.34
N GLU A 102 -30.30 -6.29 6.28
CA GLU A 102 -31.73 -6.55 6.06
C GLU A 102 -32.02 -8.06 5.99
N ASP A 103 -31.18 -8.83 5.28
CA ASP A 103 -31.29 -10.29 5.22
C ASP A 103 -31.09 -10.95 6.59
N LEU A 104 -30.15 -10.44 7.40
CA LEU A 104 -29.89 -10.94 8.74
C LEU A 104 -31.09 -10.66 9.67
N GLU A 105 -31.68 -9.46 9.60
CA GLU A 105 -32.89 -9.12 10.34
C GLU A 105 -34.06 -10.01 9.94
N ARG A 106 -34.26 -10.23 8.63
CA ARG A 106 -35.29 -11.15 8.14
C ARG A 106 -35.08 -12.58 8.64
N LEU A 107 -33.84 -13.08 8.59
CA LEU A 107 -33.50 -14.42 9.07
C LEU A 107 -33.71 -14.55 10.58
N LYS A 108 -33.40 -13.52 11.36
CA LYS A 108 -33.70 -13.50 12.80
C LYS A 108 -35.18 -13.59 13.06
N TYR A 109 -36.00 -12.81 12.36
CA TYR A 109 -37.45 -12.86 12.50
C TYR A 109 -37.99 -14.26 12.16
N GLN A 110 -37.52 -14.85 11.05
CA GLN A 110 -37.89 -16.22 10.67
C GLN A 110 -37.45 -17.27 11.71
N LEU A 111 -36.29 -17.07 12.35
CA LEU A 111 -35.81 -17.94 13.42
C LEU A 111 -36.67 -17.82 14.68
N GLU A 112 -37.06 -16.61 15.05
CA GLU A 112 -37.94 -16.35 16.20
C GLU A 112 -39.32 -16.98 15.97
N GLU A 113 -39.91 -16.77 14.79
CA GLU A 113 -41.18 -17.39 14.39
C GLU A 113 -41.08 -18.92 14.39
N ALA A 114 -40.02 -19.48 13.80
CA ALA A 114 -39.81 -20.93 13.79
C ALA A 114 -39.56 -21.48 15.21
N GLN A 115 -38.91 -20.72 16.08
CA GLN A 115 -38.68 -21.10 17.47
C GLN A 115 -39.97 -21.07 18.30
N GLU A 116 -40.85 -20.10 18.06
CA GLU A 116 -42.17 -20.02 18.70
C GLU A 116 -43.02 -21.24 18.32
N ILE A 117 -43.13 -21.53 17.01
CA ILE A 117 -43.85 -22.72 16.52
C ILE A 117 -43.22 -23.99 17.06
N ALA A 118 -41.89 -24.10 17.04
CA ALA A 118 -41.20 -25.28 17.55
C ALA A 118 -41.44 -25.47 19.06
N SER A 119 -41.59 -24.39 19.83
CA SER A 119 -41.81 -24.50 21.28
C SER A 119 -43.07 -25.27 21.67
N GLU A 120 -44.09 -25.29 20.81
CA GLU A 120 -45.32 -26.09 20.99
C GLU A 120 -45.07 -27.60 20.88
N PHE A 121 -44.05 -28.00 20.11
CA PHE A 121 -43.68 -29.39 19.86
C PHE A 121 -42.46 -29.85 20.68
N LEU A 122 -42.03 -29.06 21.65
CA LEU A 122 -40.85 -29.33 22.46
C LEU A 122 -41.22 -29.40 23.94
N CYS A 123 -40.57 -30.33 24.66
CA CYS A 123 -40.77 -30.45 26.10
C CYS A 123 -40.37 -29.15 26.80
N PRO A 124 -41.22 -28.56 27.67
CA PRO A 124 -40.96 -27.27 28.31
C PRO A 124 -39.75 -27.27 29.26
N PHE A 125 -39.28 -28.46 29.68
CA PHE A 125 -38.18 -28.60 30.62
C PHE A 125 -36.81 -28.90 29.97
N CYS A 126 -36.80 -29.67 28.88
CA CYS A 126 -35.55 -30.17 28.28
C CYS A 126 -35.43 -29.93 26.78
N LYS A 127 -36.46 -29.35 26.14
CA LYS A 127 -36.51 -29.07 24.69
C LYS A 127 -36.34 -30.31 23.80
N GLU A 128 -36.68 -31.50 24.31
CA GLU A 128 -36.73 -32.73 23.52
C GLU A 128 -38.06 -32.79 22.74
N ARG A 129 -38.07 -33.49 21.60
CA ARG A 129 -39.20 -33.47 20.66
C ARG A 129 -40.43 -34.18 21.23
N MET A 130 -41.61 -33.73 20.81
CA MET A 130 -42.87 -34.42 21.02
C MET A 130 -42.84 -35.76 20.27
N ALA A 131 -43.14 -36.84 21.00
CA ALA A 131 -43.16 -38.21 20.48
C ALA A 131 -44.54 -38.57 19.93
N PHE A 132 -45.60 -38.16 20.62
CA PHE A 132 -46.99 -38.41 20.21
C PHE A 132 -47.95 -37.37 20.82
N HIS A 133 -49.06 -37.15 20.11
CA HIS A 133 -50.19 -36.33 20.52
C HIS A 133 -51.45 -37.06 20.10
N GLU A 134 -52.19 -37.62 21.07
CA GLU A 134 -53.32 -38.49 20.82
C GLU A 134 -54.52 -38.08 21.68
N PHE A 135 -55.72 -38.27 21.13
CA PHE A 135 -56.98 -38.06 21.82
C PHE A 135 -57.60 -39.41 22.14
N HIS A 136 -57.79 -39.69 23.44
CA HIS A 136 -58.43 -40.92 23.90
C HIS A 136 -59.86 -40.63 24.36
N PRO A 137 -60.88 -41.30 23.80
CA PRO A 137 -62.23 -41.19 24.30
C PRO A 137 -62.34 -41.86 25.68
N GLN A 138 -62.81 -41.12 26.68
CA GLN A 138 -63.10 -41.65 28.00
C GLN A 138 -64.59 -41.52 28.32
N HIS A 139 -65.18 -42.64 28.74
CA HIS A 139 -66.59 -42.71 29.11
C HIS A 139 -66.71 -42.68 30.64
N SER A 140 -67.28 -41.61 31.20
CA SER A 140 -67.59 -41.55 32.63
C SER A 140 -69.00 -41.01 32.86
N ARG A 141 -69.79 -41.74 33.65
CA ARG A 141 -71.15 -41.36 34.09
C ARG A 141 -72.10 -40.93 32.96
N GLY A 142 -71.98 -41.54 31.78
CA GLY A 142 -72.89 -41.29 30.64
C GLY A 142 -72.59 -40.03 29.82
N GLN A 143 -71.44 -39.39 30.04
CA GLN A 143 -70.90 -38.36 29.15
C GLN A 143 -69.60 -38.86 28.51
N ASP A 144 -69.50 -38.68 27.20
CA ASP A 144 -68.27 -38.89 26.44
C ASP A 144 -67.45 -37.60 26.48
N TYR A 145 -66.21 -37.70 26.95
CA TYR A 145 -65.23 -36.64 26.80
C TYR A 145 -63.93 -37.22 26.24
N GLU A 146 -63.24 -36.42 25.44
CA GLU A 146 -61.94 -36.77 24.89
C GLU A 146 -60.86 -36.24 25.83
N ILE A 147 -59.93 -37.11 26.18
CA ILE A 147 -58.74 -36.75 26.95
C ILE A 147 -57.60 -36.54 25.98
N GLU A 148 -56.92 -35.40 26.13
CA GLU A 148 -55.71 -35.08 25.40
C GLU A 148 -54.49 -35.67 26.12
N VAL A 149 -53.73 -36.52 25.42
CA VAL A 149 -52.47 -37.09 25.92
C VAL A 149 -51.32 -36.65 25.01
N ILE A 150 -50.37 -35.93 25.59
CA ILE A 150 -49.15 -35.48 24.91
C ILE A 150 -47.95 -36.15 25.57
N GLY A 151 -47.11 -36.78 24.76
CA GLY A 151 -45.87 -37.42 25.21
C GLY A 151 -44.65 -36.89 24.48
N PHE A 152 -43.53 -36.79 25.19
CA PHE A 152 -42.25 -36.31 24.67
C PHE A 152 -41.18 -37.41 24.81
N ASP A 153 -40.16 -37.38 23.95
CA ASP A 153 -39.07 -38.39 23.91
C ASP A 153 -38.29 -38.47 25.24
N CYS A 154 -38.26 -37.38 26.02
CA CYS A 154 -37.66 -37.31 27.35
C CYS A 154 -38.42 -38.11 28.42
N GLY A 155 -39.57 -38.67 28.08
CA GLY A 155 -40.47 -39.37 28.99
C GLY A 155 -41.41 -38.47 29.79
N TYR A 156 -41.50 -37.17 29.47
CA TYR A 156 -42.51 -36.26 30.01
C TYR A 156 -43.86 -36.55 29.35
N THR A 157 -44.93 -36.64 30.13
CA THR A 157 -46.31 -36.81 29.62
C THR A 157 -47.28 -35.89 30.33
N THR A 158 -48.20 -35.32 29.57
CA THR A 158 -49.32 -34.51 30.09
C THR A 158 -50.65 -35.08 29.64
N ILE A 159 -51.60 -35.13 30.58
CA ILE A 159 -52.99 -35.56 30.36
C ILE A 159 -53.89 -34.37 30.69
N ASP A 160 -54.66 -33.87 29.73
CA ASP A 160 -55.52 -32.67 29.85
C ASP A 160 -54.79 -31.48 30.50
N GLY A 161 -53.53 -31.25 30.09
CA GLY A 161 -52.66 -30.19 30.61
C GLY A 161 -52.11 -30.43 32.02
N ARG A 162 -52.37 -31.57 32.65
CA ARG A 162 -51.77 -31.97 33.94
C ARG A 162 -50.61 -32.94 33.73
N GLU A 163 -49.52 -32.71 34.44
CA GLU A 163 -48.36 -33.61 34.44
C GLU A 163 -48.74 -34.98 35.00
N ASP A 164 -48.54 -36.03 34.19
CA ASP A 164 -48.74 -37.43 34.59
C ASP A 164 -47.39 -38.11 34.84
N HIS A 165 -46.40 -37.89 33.96
CA HIS A 165 -45.01 -38.32 34.19
C HIS A 165 -44.01 -37.16 34.03
N PRO A 166 -43.04 -37.03 34.96
CA PRO A 166 -42.05 -35.97 34.92
C PRO A 166 -40.99 -36.20 33.84
N CYS A 167 -40.42 -35.10 33.35
CA CYS A 167 -39.30 -35.12 32.43
C CYS A 167 -38.05 -35.74 33.09
N LYS A 168 -37.51 -36.80 32.47
CA LYS A 168 -36.34 -37.53 33.00
C LYS A 168 -35.03 -36.74 32.86
N ASN A 169 -34.99 -35.79 31.93
CA ASN A 169 -33.81 -34.99 31.59
C ASN A 169 -33.77 -33.62 32.29
N THR A 170 -34.50 -33.43 33.39
CA THR A 170 -34.62 -32.15 34.14
C THR A 170 -33.32 -31.64 34.79
N LYS A 171 -32.19 -32.34 34.64
CA LYS A 171 -30.89 -31.92 35.18
C LYS A 171 -29.73 -32.24 34.23
N LYS A 172 -29.35 -31.25 33.42
CA LYS A 172 -27.95 -30.90 33.11
C LYS A 172 -27.91 -29.39 32.79
N SER A 173 -27.93 -28.57 33.84
CA SER A 173 -27.31 -27.24 33.81
C SER A 173 -25.82 -27.38 34.04
#